data_AF-Q5LSY1-F1
#
_entry.id   AF-Q5LSY1-F1
#
_cell.length_a   1.000
_cell.length_b   1.000
_cell.length_c   1.000
_cell.angle_alpha   90.00
_cell.angle_beta   90.00
_cell.angle_gamma   90.00
#
_symmetry.space_group_name_H-M   'P 1'
#
loop_
_entity.id
_entity.type
_entity.pdbx_description
1 polymer ?
#
loop_
_entity_poly.entity_id
_entity_poly.type
_entity_poly.pdbx_seq_one_letter_code
_entity_poly.pdbx_strand_id
1 'polypeptide(L)'
;MCLPVAGLAQQAPLSVIDWLANPAPETLPGTVLLEPPVTESGLTPQIEVTPLEALPVPLGLVSTKVTGLPLDLWQGSDPVLLAERLMRVPVRDNPAMQTLLYTLLLSETRPPYASRQAAETVLLARVDRLMQLGAVDPAQALIQLAGPTASQERFRRWFDATLLTGDEDSSCAALAASPHLATDYGALIFCTARRGDWTSAALTLETAHALELLPQATLALLDRFLSPEIFEDLPPPAAPARPDPLTFRLFEAIGEPLNTAGLPRAFANADLRDLAGWKAQLEAAERLTRIGALTPNQLLGLYTQRSPAASGGIWDRVEAVQRFETALQSGSADAVAKTLPHAWAAMRQARLEVPFAQLFADALPALDAPQAAALAWRIRLLSPGYEEAALTPAGTGADVAFLAALARGVPRTVTPPTPQAGAIADGFDSDTALPPEMEAMLNGGHLGEAILEAMDRFGSGATGNHDDLGVALALFRRVGLEDTARRAALQLMLLTRS
;
A
#
# COMPACT_ATOMS: atom_id res chain seq x y z
N MET A 1 -62.52 31.40 43.14
CA MET A 1 -63.20 30.22 42.57
C MET A 1 -62.35 29.74 41.39
N CYS A 2 -61.80 28.52 41.49
CA CYS A 2 -61.14 27.63 40.50
C CYS A 2 -60.31 28.25 39.35
N LEU A 3 -58.97 28.19 39.37
CA LEU A 3 -58.00 27.09 39.07
C LEU A 3 -57.75 26.83 37.55
N PRO A 4 -56.49 26.60 37.12
CA PRO A 4 -56.05 26.53 35.72
C PRO A 4 -56.06 25.08 35.18
N VAL A 5 -56.01 24.90 33.85
CA VAL A 5 -55.77 23.59 33.22
C VAL A 5 -54.61 23.68 32.22
N ALA A 6 -53.66 22.77 32.41
CA ALA A 6 -52.41 22.60 31.68
C ALA A 6 -52.57 21.71 30.43
N GLY A 7 -51.52 21.68 29.61
CA GLY A 7 -51.48 21.11 28.26
C GLY A 7 -51.70 19.60 28.13
N LEU A 8 -52.12 19.21 26.92
CA LEU A 8 -52.26 17.82 26.48
C LEU A 8 -50.91 17.30 25.97
N ALA A 9 -50.36 16.31 26.69
CA ALA A 9 -49.30 15.45 26.21
C ALA A 9 -49.87 14.41 25.22
N GLN A 10 -49.18 14.19 24.11
CA GLN A 10 -49.44 13.09 23.17
C GLN A 10 -49.27 11.74 23.87
N GLN A 11 -50.29 10.90 23.76
CA GLN A 11 -50.29 9.53 24.27
C GLN A 11 -49.28 8.67 23.49
N ALA A 12 -48.37 8.01 24.22
CA ALA A 12 -47.58 6.90 23.71
C ALA A 12 -48.50 5.70 23.39
N PRO A 13 -48.19 4.89 22.36
CA PRO A 13 -49.01 3.74 21.99
C PRO A 13 -49.01 2.70 23.11
N LEU A 14 -50.20 2.20 23.47
CA LEU A 14 -50.40 1.16 24.47
C LEU A 14 -49.69 -0.12 24.04
N SER A 15 -48.56 -0.43 24.68
CA SER A 15 -47.94 -1.75 24.59
C SER A 15 -48.78 -2.74 25.41
N VAL A 16 -49.11 -3.89 24.80
CA VAL A 16 -50.06 -4.89 25.34
C VAL A 16 -49.41 -5.80 26.41
N ILE A 17 -48.19 -5.49 26.86
CA ILE A 17 -47.42 -6.35 27.76
C ILE A 17 -46.68 -5.51 28.82
N ASP A 18 -47.24 -5.47 30.03
CA ASP A 18 -46.84 -4.57 31.13
C ASP A 18 -45.48 -4.94 31.77
N TRP A 19 -44.96 -6.16 31.57
CA TRP A 19 -43.67 -6.59 32.14
C TRP A 19 -42.45 -6.20 31.29
N LEU A 20 -42.65 -5.76 30.04
CA LEU A 20 -41.57 -5.33 29.14
C LEU A 20 -41.12 -3.88 29.39
N ALA A 21 -41.89 -3.09 30.15
CA ALA A 21 -41.57 -1.69 30.44
C ALA A 21 -40.77 -1.49 31.74
N ASN A 22 -40.59 -2.53 32.56
CA ASN A 22 -39.84 -2.47 33.82
C ASN A 22 -39.03 -3.77 34.03
N PRO A 23 -37.74 -3.81 33.66
CA PRO A 23 -36.89 -4.93 34.06
C PRO A 23 -36.71 -4.92 35.59
N ALA A 24 -36.96 -6.07 36.22
CA ALA A 24 -36.68 -6.28 37.64
C ALA A 24 -35.16 -6.22 37.90
N PRO A 25 -34.70 -5.77 39.09
CA PRO A 25 -33.29 -5.84 39.44
C PRO A 25 -32.86 -7.31 39.54
N GLU A 26 -31.94 -7.73 38.67
CA GLU A 26 -31.31 -9.05 38.74
C GLU A 26 -30.36 -9.11 39.94
N THR A 27 -30.86 -9.62 41.06
CA THR A 27 -30.01 -10.19 42.11
C THR A 27 -30.35 -11.67 42.22
N LEU A 28 -29.75 -12.49 41.36
CA LEU A 28 -29.76 -13.94 41.55
C LEU A 28 -28.65 -14.31 42.55
N PRO A 29 -28.95 -15.03 43.64
CA PRO A 29 -27.93 -15.56 44.52
C PRO A 29 -27.14 -16.65 43.78
N GLY A 30 -25.81 -16.48 43.72
CA GLY A 30 -24.91 -17.43 43.09
C GLY A 30 -25.00 -18.80 43.79
N THR A 31 -25.26 -19.84 43.01
CA THR A 31 -25.11 -21.23 43.46
C THR A 31 -23.62 -21.48 43.73
N VAL A 32 -23.24 -21.52 44.99
CA VAL A 32 -21.89 -21.95 45.41
C VAL A 32 -21.83 -23.48 45.35
N LEU A 33 -21.25 -24.02 44.28
CA LEU A 33 -20.81 -25.41 44.25
C LEU A 33 -19.48 -25.50 45.02
N LEU A 34 -19.53 -26.07 46.23
CA LEU A 34 -18.35 -26.41 47.03
C LEU A 34 -17.84 -27.80 46.62
N GLU A 35 -17.02 -27.87 45.58
CA GLU A 35 -16.14 -29.02 45.36
C GLU A 35 -14.69 -28.63 45.71
N PRO A 36 -13.94 -29.49 46.42
CA PRO A 36 -12.55 -29.22 46.75
C PRO A 36 -11.66 -29.28 45.49
N PRO A 37 -10.65 -28.40 45.37
CA PRO A 37 -9.83 -28.31 44.18
C PRO A 37 -8.95 -29.56 44.00
N VAL A 38 -9.03 -30.16 42.81
CA VAL A 38 -8.14 -31.25 42.36
C VAL A 38 -7.10 -30.69 41.38
N THR A 39 -6.23 -29.77 41.82
CA THR A 39 -4.90 -29.44 41.22
C THR A 39 -4.32 -28.13 41.81
N GLU A 40 -3.01 -28.08 42.04
CA GLU A 40 -2.28 -26.90 42.59
C GLU A 40 -1.67 -25.95 41.53
N SER A 41 -1.89 -26.16 40.23
CA SER A 41 -1.47 -25.18 39.21
C SER A 41 -2.28 -25.26 37.91
N GLY A 42 -3.31 -24.42 37.82
CA GLY A 42 -3.99 -24.12 36.56
C GLY A 42 -3.54 -22.76 36.04
N LEU A 43 -2.46 -22.72 35.24
CA LEU A 43 -2.25 -21.59 34.35
C LEU A 43 -3.37 -21.65 33.29
N THR A 44 -4.44 -20.91 33.55
CA THR A 44 -5.51 -20.71 32.58
C THR A 44 -4.95 -19.83 31.45
N PRO A 45 -5.07 -20.22 30.17
CA PRO A 45 -4.90 -19.25 29.10
C PRO A 45 -5.90 -18.12 29.34
N GLN A 46 -5.52 -16.87 29.06
CA GLN A 46 -6.46 -15.76 29.08
C GLN A 46 -7.53 -16.02 28.03
N ILE A 47 -8.69 -16.50 28.48
CA ILE A 47 -9.87 -16.63 27.64
C ILE A 47 -10.49 -15.24 27.60
N GLU A 48 -10.21 -14.48 26.53
CA GLU A 48 -11.00 -13.30 26.19
C GLU A 48 -12.40 -13.79 25.80
N VAL A 49 -13.36 -13.59 26.69
CA VAL A 49 -14.77 -13.80 26.38
C VAL A 49 -15.25 -12.57 25.63
N THR A 50 -15.30 -12.64 24.30
CA THR A 50 -15.97 -11.60 23.52
C THR A 50 -17.48 -11.81 23.66
N PRO A 51 -18.26 -10.84 24.18
CA PRO A 51 -19.70 -10.91 24.10
C PRO A 51 -20.13 -11.06 22.64
N LEU A 52 -21.30 -11.66 22.40
CA LEU A 52 -21.90 -11.85 21.07
C LEU A 52 -22.34 -10.49 20.49
N GLU A 53 -21.38 -9.60 20.27
CA GLU A 53 -21.53 -8.27 19.71
C GLU A 53 -21.49 -8.34 18.20
N ALA A 54 -22.17 -7.39 17.56
CA ALA A 54 -22.20 -7.24 16.12
C ALA A 54 -20.78 -7.29 15.54
N LEU A 55 -20.61 -8.08 14.48
CA LEU A 55 -19.33 -8.21 13.77
C LEU A 55 -18.73 -6.82 13.53
N PRO A 56 -17.43 -6.60 13.79
CA PRO A 56 -16.79 -5.33 13.54
C PRO A 56 -17.05 -4.86 12.11
N VAL A 57 -17.27 -3.55 11.96
CA VAL A 57 -17.45 -2.92 10.64
C VAL A 57 -16.18 -3.17 9.84
N PRO A 58 -16.28 -3.73 8.61
CA PRO A 58 -15.11 -3.94 7.79
C PRO A 58 -14.51 -2.61 7.35
N LEU A 59 -13.19 -2.59 7.19
CA LEU A 59 -12.43 -1.39 6.88
C LEU A 59 -11.49 -1.64 5.69
N GLY A 60 -11.57 -0.78 4.68
CA GLY A 60 -10.70 -0.76 3.52
C GLY A 60 -11.16 0.23 2.46
N LEU A 61 -10.30 0.50 1.48
CA LEU A 61 -10.60 1.43 0.37
C LEU A 61 -11.17 0.71 -0.85
N VAL A 62 -11.02 -0.62 -0.93
CA VAL A 62 -11.45 -1.42 -2.08
C VAL A 62 -12.33 -2.58 -1.60
N SER A 63 -13.58 -2.59 -2.06
CA SER A 63 -14.57 -3.60 -1.67
C SER A 63 -14.25 -5.01 -2.17
N THR A 64 -14.84 -6.01 -1.52
CA THR A 64 -14.73 -7.44 -1.89
C THR A 64 -15.17 -7.75 -3.33
N LYS A 65 -16.11 -6.95 -3.88
CA LYS A 65 -16.57 -7.11 -5.27
C LYS A 65 -15.48 -6.80 -6.29
N VAL A 66 -14.53 -5.94 -5.94
CA VAL A 66 -13.42 -5.54 -6.81
C VAL A 66 -12.21 -6.42 -6.59
N THR A 67 -11.89 -6.74 -5.32
CA THR A 67 -10.71 -7.54 -4.99
C THR A 67 -10.92 -9.04 -5.16
N GLY A 68 -12.16 -9.52 -5.06
CA GLY A 68 -12.48 -10.95 -4.94
C GLY A 68 -12.09 -11.58 -3.60
N LEU A 69 -11.51 -10.80 -2.68
CA LEU A 69 -11.10 -11.27 -1.35
C LEU A 69 -12.27 -11.21 -0.37
N PRO A 70 -12.40 -12.17 0.56
CA PRO A 70 -13.52 -12.19 1.49
C PRO A 70 -13.30 -11.24 2.68
N LEU A 71 -14.38 -10.85 3.36
CA LEU A 71 -14.32 -9.91 4.50
C LEU A 71 -13.57 -10.49 5.70
N ASP A 72 -13.55 -11.81 5.84
CA ASP A 72 -12.90 -12.57 6.91
C ASP A 72 -11.47 -12.99 6.56
N LEU A 73 -10.83 -12.32 5.60
CA LEU A 73 -9.46 -12.59 5.14
C LEU A 73 -8.43 -12.81 6.26
N TRP A 74 -8.55 -12.04 7.35
CA TRP A 74 -7.61 -12.08 8.48
C TRP A 74 -8.09 -12.92 9.66
N GLN A 75 -9.25 -13.58 9.55
CA GLN A 75 -9.86 -14.31 10.66
C GLN A 75 -8.92 -15.42 11.18
N GLY A 76 -8.80 -15.52 12.51
CA GLY A 76 -8.00 -16.54 13.18
C GLY A 76 -6.49 -16.28 13.21
N SER A 77 -5.98 -15.33 12.41
CA SER A 77 -4.56 -14.95 12.44
C SER A 77 -4.19 -14.21 13.73
N ASP A 78 -2.99 -14.45 14.25
CA ASP A 78 -2.43 -13.63 15.33
C ASP A 78 -2.17 -12.20 14.80
N PRO A 79 -2.68 -11.13 15.45
CA PRO A 79 -2.59 -9.78 14.93
C PRO A 79 -1.15 -9.24 14.89
N VAL A 80 -0.27 -9.67 15.81
CA VAL A 80 1.12 -9.23 15.87
C VAL A 80 1.93 -9.90 14.78
N LEU A 81 1.79 -11.22 14.63
CA LEU A 81 2.43 -11.97 13.56
C LEU A 81 1.97 -11.49 12.19
N LEU A 82 0.67 -11.22 12.02
CA LEU A 82 0.13 -10.68 10.78
C LEU A 82 0.73 -9.30 10.46
N ALA A 83 0.80 -8.41 11.45
CA ALA A 83 1.44 -7.11 11.30
C ALA A 83 2.91 -7.25 10.86
N GLU A 84 3.68 -8.15 11.47
CA GLU A 84 5.06 -8.42 11.07
C GLU A 84 5.18 -8.93 9.63
N ARG A 85 4.33 -9.89 9.23
CA ARG A 85 4.32 -10.45 7.87
C ARG A 85 4.00 -9.38 6.83
N LEU A 86 2.95 -8.57 7.06
CA LEU A 86 2.58 -7.46 6.17
C LEU A 86 3.75 -6.49 5.95
N MET A 87 4.55 -6.24 6.99
CA MET A 87 5.70 -5.34 6.92
C MET A 87 6.90 -5.95 6.19
N ARG A 88 7.11 -7.27 6.29
CA ARG A 88 8.33 -7.94 5.81
C ARG A 88 8.22 -8.54 4.41
N VAL A 89 7.02 -8.94 3.96
CA VAL A 89 6.86 -9.68 2.69
C VAL A 89 7.56 -8.98 1.51
N PRO A 90 8.46 -9.67 0.78
CA PRO A 90 9.28 -9.09 -0.27
C PRO A 90 8.48 -8.94 -1.56
N VAL A 91 8.36 -7.69 -2.04
CA VAL A 91 7.64 -7.40 -3.31
C VAL A 91 8.46 -6.58 -4.30
N ARG A 92 9.64 -6.06 -3.92
CA ARG A 92 10.34 -5.01 -4.66
C ARG A 92 10.63 -5.34 -6.13
N ASP A 93 10.90 -6.59 -6.46
CA ASP A 93 11.36 -6.99 -7.80
C ASP A 93 10.29 -7.69 -8.66
N ASN A 94 9.10 -7.93 -8.11
CA ASN A 94 7.98 -8.57 -8.81
C ASN A 94 6.69 -7.71 -8.77
N PRO A 95 6.31 -7.05 -9.89
CA PRO A 95 5.12 -6.21 -9.96
C PRO A 95 3.79 -6.92 -9.66
N ALA A 96 3.64 -8.21 -9.96
CA ALA A 96 2.44 -8.97 -9.62
C ALA A 96 2.33 -9.18 -8.10
N MET A 97 3.43 -9.48 -7.41
CA MET A 97 3.45 -9.55 -5.95
C MET A 97 3.21 -8.17 -5.30
N GLN A 98 3.70 -7.09 -5.90
CA GLN A 98 3.36 -5.72 -5.44
C GLN A 98 1.87 -5.47 -5.56
N THR A 99 1.28 -5.78 -6.72
CA THR A 99 -0.15 -5.62 -6.98
C THR A 99 -0.96 -6.41 -5.96
N LEU A 100 -0.61 -7.68 -5.73
CA LEU A 100 -1.26 -8.52 -4.71
C LEU A 100 -1.14 -7.89 -3.31
N LEU A 101 0.04 -7.41 -2.92
CA LEU A 101 0.22 -6.75 -1.63
C LEU A 101 -0.66 -5.50 -1.50
N TYR A 102 -0.74 -4.64 -2.51
CA TYR A 102 -1.65 -3.49 -2.47
C TYR A 102 -3.11 -3.93 -2.34
N THR A 103 -3.52 -4.98 -3.07
CA THR A 103 -4.86 -5.54 -2.93
C THR A 103 -5.14 -5.98 -1.49
N LEU A 104 -4.19 -6.65 -0.83
CA LEU A 104 -4.31 -7.05 0.59
C LEU A 104 -4.32 -5.83 1.53
N LEU A 105 -3.48 -4.82 1.29
CA LEU A 105 -3.36 -3.64 2.14
C LEU A 105 -4.56 -2.71 2.03
N LEU A 106 -5.26 -2.71 0.89
CA LEU A 106 -6.37 -1.79 0.60
C LEU A 106 -7.75 -2.46 0.64
N SER A 107 -7.81 -3.80 0.73
CA SER A 107 -9.06 -4.54 0.78
C SER A 107 -9.90 -4.19 2.00
N GLU A 108 -11.21 -4.18 1.79
CA GLU A 108 -12.21 -4.11 2.85
C GLU A 108 -12.24 -5.43 3.62
N THR A 109 -11.80 -5.40 4.88
CA THR A 109 -11.66 -6.61 5.72
C THR A 109 -12.04 -6.34 7.16
N ARG A 110 -12.46 -7.37 7.88
CA ARG A 110 -12.62 -7.38 9.34
C ARG A 110 -11.30 -7.69 10.04
N PRO A 111 -11.11 -7.24 11.28
CA PRO A 111 -9.96 -7.63 12.08
C PRO A 111 -9.94 -9.14 12.38
N PRO A 112 -8.78 -9.71 12.74
CA PRO A 112 -8.67 -11.15 13.04
C PRO A 112 -9.58 -11.63 14.15
N TYR A 113 -9.77 -10.77 15.15
CA TYR A 113 -10.65 -10.96 16.30
C TYR A 113 -11.52 -9.72 16.49
N ALA A 114 -12.68 -9.89 17.11
CA ALA A 114 -13.56 -8.79 17.51
C ALA A 114 -13.01 -8.05 18.76
N SER A 115 -11.75 -7.60 18.66
CA SER A 115 -11.03 -6.83 19.66
C SER A 115 -10.54 -5.53 19.05
N ARG A 116 -10.73 -4.42 19.77
CA ARG A 116 -10.26 -3.09 19.34
C ARG A 116 -8.74 -3.09 19.15
N GLN A 117 -8.00 -3.79 20.00
CA GLN A 117 -6.54 -3.85 19.92
C GLN A 117 -6.08 -4.60 18.66
N ALA A 118 -6.68 -5.76 18.37
CA ALA A 118 -6.37 -6.51 17.16
C ALA A 118 -6.66 -5.70 15.89
N ALA A 119 -7.79 -4.98 15.86
CA ALA A 119 -8.14 -4.09 14.76
C ALA A 119 -7.13 -2.94 14.58
N GLU A 120 -6.71 -2.32 15.68
CA GLU A 120 -5.71 -1.25 15.66
C GLU A 120 -4.35 -1.75 15.14
N THR A 121 -3.86 -2.87 15.67
CA THR A 121 -2.56 -3.44 15.27
C THR A 121 -2.48 -3.72 13.77
N VAL A 122 -3.50 -4.35 13.19
CA VAL A 122 -3.52 -4.69 11.76
C VAL A 122 -3.72 -3.43 10.89
N LEU A 123 -4.58 -2.49 11.31
CA LEU A 123 -4.77 -1.22 10.60
C LEU A 123 -3.45 -0.43 10.51
N LEU A 124 -2.77 -0.25 11.64
CA LEU A 124 -1.52 0.52 11.67
C LEU A 124 -0.43 -0.17 10.85
N ALA A 125 -0.34 -1.50 10.89
CA ALA A 125 0.61 -2.23 10.04
C ALA A 125 0.32 -2.04 8.54
N ARG A 126 -0.96 -2.02 8.14
CA ARG A 126 -1.34 -1.73 6.74
C ARG A 126 -0.92 -0.32 6.33
N VAL A 127 -1.22 0.68 7.16
CA VAL A 127 -0.87 2.09 6.90
C VAL A 127 0.65 2.29 6.86
N ASP A 128 1.38 1.75 7.84
CA ASP A 128 2.83 1.83 7.90
C ASP A 128 3.47 1.15 6.68
N ARG A 129 2.91 0.03 6.21
CA ARG A 129 3.37 -0.62 4.99
C ARG A 129 3.11 0.21 3.74
N LEU A 130 1.94 0.82 3.61
CA LEU A 130 1.63 1.74 2.50
C LEU A 130 2.60 2.92 2.47
N MET A 131 2.88 3.53 3.64
CA MET A 131 3.88 4.59 3.79
C MET A 131 5.28 4.13 3.35
N GLN A 132 5.72 2.93 3.77
CA GLN A 132 7.02 2.37 3.35
C GLN A 132 7.12 2.15 1.83
N LEU A 133 6.03 1.75 1.20
CA LEU A 133 5.97 1.55 -0.26
C LEU A 133 5.91 2.89 -1.01
N GLY A 134 5.63 4.00 -0.33
CA GLY A 134 5.46 5.33 -0.93
C GLY A 134 4.04 5.62 -1.38
N ALA A 135 3.07 4.77 -1.05
CA ALA A 135 1.65 5.00 -1.31
C ALA A 135 1.05 5.84 -0.18
N VAL A 136 1.46 7.10 -0.10
CA VAL A 136 1.07 8.02 0.98
C VAL A 136 -0.39 8.43 0.85
N ASP A 137 -0.89 8.73 -0.35
CA ASP A 137 -2.32 9.08 -0.53
C ASP A 137 -3.26 7.94 -0.09
N PRO A 138 -3.05 6.65 -0.49
CA PRO A 138 -3.85 5.55 0.04
C PRO A 138 -3.70 5.34 1.55
N ALA A 139 -2.52 5.56 2.11
CA ALA A 139 -2.30 5.49 3.56
C ALA A 139 -3.14 6.55 4.30
N GLN A 140 -3.11 7.79 3.80
CA GLN A 140 -3.91 8.91 4.30
C GLN A 140 -5.42 8.63 4.20
N ALA A 141 -5.90 8.15 3.06
CA ALA A 141 -7.31 7.85 2.86
C ALA A 141 -7.80 6.71 3.77
N LEU A 142 -6.98 5.66 3.96
CA LEU A 142 -7.33 4.52 4.82
C LEU A 142 -7.46 4.94 6.29
N ILE A 143 -6.54 5.75 6.79
CA ILE A 143 -6.60 6.24 8.18
C ILE A 143 -7.72 7.27 8.39
N GLN A 144 -8.00 8.10 7.38
CA GLN A 144 -9.15 9.02 7.38
C GLN A 144 -10.47 8.25 7.50
N LEU A 145 -10.64 7.20 6.70
CA LEU A 145 -11.82 6.32 6.78
C LEU A 145 -11.95 5.65 8.16
N ALA A 146 -10.83 5.26 8.76
CA ALA A 146 -10.81 4.62 10.07
C ALA A 146 -11.20 5.56 11.22
N GLY A 147 -11.15 6.88 11.02
CA GLY A 147 -11.24 7.88 12.08
C GLY A 147 -9.84 8.24 12.59
N PRO A 148 -9.22 9.30 12.04
CA PRO A 148 -7.82 9.60 12.28
C PRO A 148 -7.56 10.19 13.68
N THR A 149 -8.60 10.75 14.33
CA THR A 149 -8.51 11.31 15.70
C THR A 149 -8.96 10.33 16.78
N ALA A 150 -9.24 9.07 16.43
CA ALA A 150 -9.72 8.08 17.39
C ALA A 150 -8.64 7.59 18.37
N SER A 151 -7.37 7.74 18.01
CA SER A 151 -6.21 7.44 18.86
C SER A 151 -5.02 8.33 18.47
N GLN A 152 -4.07 8.51 19.41
CA GLN A 152 -2.81 9.22 19.13
C GLN A 152 -2.00 8.53 18.02
N GLU A 153 -1.98 7.19 18.00
CA GLU A 153 -1.23 6.43 17.00
C GLU A 153 -1.76 6.63 15.58
N ARG A 154 -3.10 6.69 15.42
CA ARG A 154 -3.73 7.00 14.13
C ARG A 154 -3.47 8.43 13.72
N PHE A 155 -3.61 9.38 14.66
CA PHE A 155 -3.35 10.78 14.38
C PHE A 155 -1.92 10.99 13.92
N ARG A 156 -0.94 10.33 14.57
CA ARG A 156 0.48 10.39 14.18
C ARG A 156 0.71 9.97 12.73
N ARG A 157 0.20 8.80 12.31
CA ARG A 157 0.34 8.34 10.90
C ARG A 157 -0.37 9.28 9.93
N TRP A 158 -1.56 9.75 10.31
CA TRP A 158 -2.32 10.65 9.47
C TRP A 158 -1.62 12.00 9.31
N PHE A 159 -1.10 12.57 10.40
CA PHE A 159 -0.30 13.80 10.39
C PHE A 159 0.94 13.64 9.51
N ASP A 160 1.72 12.57 9.72
CA ASP A 160 2.87 12.22 8.89
C ASP A 160 2.51 12.13 7.39
N ALA A 161 1.40 11.46 7.06
CA ALA A 161 0.93 11.36 5.68
C ALA A 161 0.55 12.74 5.11
N THR A 162 -0.24 13.53 5.84
CA THR A 162 -0.68 14.86 5.39
C THR A 162 0.49 15.83 5.16
N LEU A 163 1.56 15.74 5.96
CA LEU A 163 2.76 16.56 5.77
C LEU A 163 3.49 16.23 4.45
N LEU A 164 3.43 14.97 4.00
CA LEU A 164 4.09 14.51 2.78
C LEU A 164 3.23 14.69 1.53
N THR A 165 1.91 14.73 1.67
CA THR A 165 0.96 15.02 0.57
C THR A 165 0.71 16.52 0.40
N GLY A 166 0.99 17.34 1.41
CA GLY A 166 0.67 18.77 1.42
C GLY A 166 -0.73 19.10 1.97
N ASP A 167 -1.40 18.13 2.58
CA ASP A 167 -2.74 18.25 3.17
C ASP A 167 -2.70 18.60 4.68
N GLU A 168 -1.57 19.10 5.19
CA GLU A 168 -1.35 19.31 6.63
C GLU A 168 -2.35 20.28 7.28
N ASP A 169 -3.03 21.11 6.51
CA ASP A 169 -4.08 22.00 7.02
C ASP A 169 -5.21 21.23 7.69
N SER A 170 -5.55 20.06 7.14
CA SER A 170 -6.61 19.19 7.68
C SER A 170 -6.21 18.60 9.03
N SER A 171 -4.98 18.13 9.17
CA SER A 171 -4.47 17.53 10.40
C SER A 171 -4.13 18.58 11.46
N CYS A 172 -3.63 19.75 11.07
CA CYS A 172 -3.45 20.89 11.97
C CYS A 172 -4.79 21.45 12.49
N ALA A 173 -5.86 21.44 11.69
CA ALA A 173 -7.18 21.80 12.18
C ALA A 173 -7.71 20.81 13.22
N ALA A 174 -7.53 19.52 12.99
CA ALA A 174 -7.90 18.48 13.96
C ALA A 174 -7.07 18.60 15.25
N LEU A 175 -5.77 18.87 15.15
CA LEU A 175 -4.90 19.03 16.30
C LEU A 175 -5.28 20.24 17.16
N ALA A 176 -5.62 21.36 16.53
CA ALA A 176 -6.09 22.54 17.25
C ALA A 176 -7.39 22.27 18.03
N ALA A 177 -8.29 21.45 17.50
CA ALA A 177 -9.51 21.03 18.19
C ALA A 177 -9.25 19.97 19.28
N SER A 178 -8.17 19.20 19.18
CA SER A 178 -7.83 18.12 20.10
C SER A 178 -6.31 18.05 20.38
N PRO A 179 -5.76 18.99 21.19
CA PRO A 179 -4.31 19.09 21.41
C PRO A 179 -3.67 17.84 22.04
N HIS A 180 -4.45 17.05 22.76
CA HIS A 180 -4.02 15.79 23.38
C HIS A 180 -3.64 14.69 22.37
N LEU A 181 -3.90 14.90 21.07
CA LEU A 181 -3.46 14.01 20.01
C LEU A 181 -1.97 14.18 19.65
N ALA A 182 -1.35 15.30 20.03
CA ALA A 182 0.06 15.54 19.78
C ALA A 182 0.93 14.56 20.57
N THR A 183 1.92 13.97 19.91
CA THR A 183 2.97 13.15 20.55
C THR A 183 4.08 14.01 21.14
N ASP A 184 4.31 15.20 20.59
CA ASP A 184 5.30 16.17 21.04
C ASP A 184 4.86 17.61 20.78
N TYR A 185 5.61 18.57 21.33
CA TYR A 185 5.32 19.99 21.19
C TYR A 185 5.65 20.55 19.80
N GLY A 186 6.46 19.86 19.00
CA GLY A 186 6.84 20.32 17.67
C GLY A 186 5.63 20.40 16.73
N ALA A 187 4.79 19.37 16.74
CA ALA A 187 3.53 19.36 15.98
C ALA A 187 2.58 20.48 16.43
N LEU A 188 2.46 20.73 17.74
CA LEU A 188 1.64 21.81 18.28
C LEU A 188 2.14 23.18 17.82
N ILE A 189 3.45 23.45 17.94
CA ILE A 189 4.06 24.72 17.54
C ILE A 189 3.87 24.94 16.04
N PHE A 190 4.21 23.94 15.22
CA PHE A 190 4.05 24.01 13.77
C PHE A 190 2.60 24.29 13.36
N CYS A 191 1.65 23.52 13.88
CA CYS A 191 0.24 23.69 13.52
C CYS A 191 -0.37 24.99 14.04
N THR A 192 0.05 25.47 15.22
CA THR A 192 -0.43 26.74 15.78
C THR A 192 0.02 27.92 14.90
N ALA A 193 1.29 27.94 14.48
CA ALA A 193 1.83 28.92 13.56
C ALA A 193 1.21 28.82 12.16
N ARG A 194 1.06 27.61 11.60
CA ARG A 194 0.37 27.37 10.32
C ARG A 194 -1.06 27.90 10.31
N ARG A 195 -1.75 27.86 11.45
CA ARG A 195 -3.09 28.41 11.63
C ARG A 195 -3.13 29.93 11.87
N GLY A 196 -1.98 30.59 11.87
CA GLY A 196 -1.83 32.05 11.97
C GLY A 196 -1.64 32.58 13.39
N ASP A 197 -1.60 31.72 14.41
CA ASP A 197 -1.36 32.14 15.79
C ASP A 197 0.14 32.08 16.13
N TRP A 198 0.90 32.97 15.48
CA TRP A 198 2.36 33.06 15.64
C TRP A 198 2.77 33.36 17.08
N THR A 199 2.00 34.18 17.80
CA THR A 199 2.30 34.56 19.19
C THR A 199 2.20 33.37 20.12
N SER A 200 1.13 32.57 20.03
CA SER A 200 1.01 31.36 20.85
C SER A 200 2.06 30.31 20.48
N ALA A 201 2.40 30.19 19.19
CA ALA A 201 3.44 29.27 18.74
C ALA A 201 4.82 29.64 19.33
N ALA A 202 5.19 30.92 19.29
CA ALA A 202 6.44 31.44 19.87
C ALA A 202 6.49 31.24 21.39
N LEU A 203 5.41 31.57 22.11
CA LEU A 203 5.34 31.33 23.56
C LEU A 203 5.48 29.84 23.92
N THR A 204 4.87 28.97 23.12
CA THR A 204 4.98 27.52 23.30
C THR A 204 6.40 27.03 23.02
N LEU A 205 7.08 27.59 22.00
CA LEU A 205 8.48 27.28 21.69
C LEU A 205 9.41 27.68 22.85
N GLU A 206 9.27 28.90 23.39
CA GLU A 206 10.06 29.36 24.55
C GLU A 206 9.86 28.46 25.77
N THR A 207 8.61 28.05 26.01
CA THR A 207 8.28 27.12 27.10
C THR A 207 8.92 25.75 26.87
N ALA A 208 8.86 25.23 25.65
CA ALA A 208 9.49 23.95 25.28
C ALA A 208 11.02 24.01 25.39
N HIS A 209 11.63 25.15 25.06
CA HIS A 209 13.07 25.38 25.21
C HIS A 209 13.46 25.42 26.70
N ALA A 210 12.76 26.21 27.52
CA ALA A 210 13.04 26.36 28.96
C ALA A 210 12.88 25.06 29.76
N LEU A 211 11.97 24.18 29.33
CA LEU A 211 11.69 22.90 29.96
C LEU A 211 12.39 21.70 29.28
N GLU A 212 13.23 21.96 28.28
CA GLU A 212 13.97 20.94 27.53
C GLU A 212 13.07 19.82 26.94
N LEU A 213 11.90 20.20 26.42
CA LEU A 213 10.87 19.25 25.96
C LEU A 213 11.11 18.72 24.54
N LEU A 214 12.05 19.30 23.80
CA LEU A 214 12.37 18.94 22.43
C LEU A 214 13.90 18.90 22.22
N PRO A 215 14.40 18.09 21.27
CA PRO A 215 15.81 18.12 20.89
C PRO A 215 16.24 19.52 20.42
N GLN A 216 17.47 19.92 20.75
CA GLN A 216 18.02 21.23 20.40
C GLN A 216 17.99 21.53 18.89
N ALA A 217 18.23 20.52 18.05
CA ALA A 217 18.14 20.67 16.60
C ALA A 217 16.71 21.00 16.14
N THR A 218 15.69 20.42 16.77
CA THR A 218 14.28 20.69 16.49
C THR A 218 13.87 22.08 16.97
N LEU A 219 14.33 22.49 18.15
CA LEU A 219 14.09 23.84 18.68
C LEU A 219 14.68 24.92 17.75
N ALA A 220 15.94 24.75 17.32
CA ALA A 220 16.59 25.67 16.39
C ALA A 220 15.89 25.74 15.02
N LEU A 221 15.35 24.62 14.54
CA LEU A 221 14.60 24.59 13.28
C LEU A 221 13.23 25.29 13.41
N LEU A 222 12.52 25.08 14.52
CA LEU A 222 11.26 25.77 14.81
C LEU A 222 11.46 27.27 15.00
N ASP A 223 12.56 27.70 15.63
CA ASP A 223 12.89 29.12 15.79
C ASP A 223 13.11 29.80 14.43
N ARG A 224 13.85 29.16 13.53
CA ARG A 224 14.00 29.60 12.13
C ARG A 224 12.67 29.70 11.39
N PHE A 225 11.77 28.75 11.64
CA PHE A 225 10.44 28.74 11.03
C PHE A 225 9.54 29.86 11.55
N LEU A 226 9.60 30.20 12.85
CA LEU A 226 8.78 31.26 13.44
C LEU A 226 9.36 32.67 13.20
N SER A 227 10.67 32.78 13.06
CA SER A 227 11.39 34.06 13.04
C SER A 227 12.29 34.21 11.80
N PRO A 228 11.79 34.03 10.56
CA PRO A 228 12.63 33.95 9.36
C PRO A 228 13.54 35.18 9.17
N GLU A 229 13.07 36.37 9.54
CA GLU A 229 13.79 37.65 9.45
C GLU A 229 15.10 37.67 10.25
N ILE A 230 15.15 36.94 11.37
CA ILE A 230 16.34 36.87 12.23
C ILE A 230 17.43 36.00 11.60
N PHE A 231 17.03 35.05 10.75
CA PHE A 231 17.90 33.99 10.23
C PHE A 231 18.23 34.13 8.75
N GLU A 232 17.77 35.18 8.07
CA GLU A 232 17.96 35.39 6.62
C GLU A 232 19.44 35.37 6.20
N ASP A 233 20.33 35.98 6.99
CA ASP A 233 21.77 36.04 6.71
C ASP A 233 22.59 34.92 7.39
N LEU A 234 21.92 33.98 8.07
CA LEU A 234 22.59 32.89 8.76
C LEU A 234 22.77 31.67 7.84
N PRO A 235 23.88 30.93 7.98
CA PRO A 235 24.07 29.70 7.22
C PRO A 235 22.88 28.74 7.37
N PRO A 236 22.55 27.96 6.33
CA PRO A 236 21.47 26.99 6.39
C PRO A 236 21.74 25.97 7.51
N PRO A 237 20.68 25.48 8.18
CA PRO A 237 20.84 24.43 9.17
C PRO A 237 21.38 23.15 8.53
N ALA A 238 22.11 22.35 9.31
CA ALA A 238 22.62 21.08 8.83
C ALA A 238 21.46 20.13 8.49
N ALA A 239 21.40 19.70 7.23
CA ALA A 239 20.37 18.79 6.76
C ALA A 239 20.48 17.42 7.46
N PRO A 240 19.40 16.90 8.07
CA PRO A 240 19.40 15.59 8.68
C PRO A 240 19.48 14.49 7.62
N ALA A 241 20.21 13.41 7.90
CA ALA A 241 20.31 12.27 6.98
C ALA A 241 19.01 11.45 6.90
N ARG A 242 18.18 11.48 7.95
CA ARG A 242 16.90 10.77 8.05
C ARG A 242 15.87 11.66 8.76
N PRO A 243 15.36 12.72 8.09
CA PRO A 243 14.28 13.53 8.65
C PRO A 243 13.02 12.68 8.89
N ASP A 244 12.28 13.02 9.93
CA ASP A 244 10.86 12.69 10.01
C ASP A 244 10.04 13.64 9.11
N PRO A 245 8.75 13.34 8.84
CA PRO A 245 7.91 14.17 7.97
C PRO A 245 7.79 15.63 8.43
N LEU A 246 7.71 15.89 9.74
CA LEU A 246 7.60 17.25 10.28
C LEU A 246 8.87 18.05 10.04
N THR A 247 10.03 17.46 10.33
CA THR A 247 11.34 18.04 10.05
C THR A 247 11.49 18.34 8.57
N PHE A 248 11.14 17.38 7.70
CA PHE A 248 11.15 17.60 6.25
C PHE A 248 10.28 18.79 5.83
N ARG A 249 9.05 18.87 6.37
CA ARG A 249 8.13 19.97 6.08
C ARG A 249 8.66 21.33 6.58
N LEU A 250 9.29 21.36 7.74
CA LEU A 250 9.91 22.55 8.30
C LEU A 250 11.06 23.05 7.42
N PHE A 251 11.92 22.14 6.93
CA PHE A 251 12.99 22.50 5.98
C PHE A 251 12.44 23.12 4.69
N GLU A 252 11.34 22.57 4.14
CA GLU A 252 10.66 23.18 2.99
C GLU A 252 10.10 24.57 3.34
N ALA A 253 9.48 24.72 4.52
CA ALA A 253 8.86 25.97 4.95
C ALA A 253 9.86 27.11 5.18
N ILE A 254 11.09 26.80 5.57
CA ILE A 254 12.18 27.80 5.71
C ILE A 254 12.94 28.05 4.41
N GLY A 255 12.53 27.46 3.28
CA GLY A 255 13.17 27.65 1.99
C GLY A 255 14.44 26.82 1.76
N GLU A 256 14.67 25.78 2.57
CA GLU A 256 15.83 24.88 2.49
C GLU A 256 15.39 23.43 2.17
N PRO A 257 14.72 23.18 1.03
CA PRO A 257 14.11 21.88 0.75
C PRO A 257 15.15 20.74 0.71
N LEU A 258 14.81 19.61 1.34
CA LEU A 258 15.66 18.44 1.38
C LEU A 258 15.53 17.62 0.08
N ASN A 259 16.65 17.08 -0.40
CA ASN A 259 16.65 16.18 -1.55
C ASN A 259 15.99 14.84 -1.19
N THR A 260 14.90 14.48 -1.88
CA THR A 260 14.14 13.26 -1.59
C THR A 260 14.75 11.98 -2.15
N ALA A 261 15.70 12.08 -3.10
CA ALA A 261 16.24 10.93 -3.84
C ALA A 261 16.87 9.88 -2.91
N GLY A 262 17.49 10.32 -1.81
CA GLY A 262 18.10 9.46 -0.78
C GLY A 262 17.18 9.12 0.40
N LEU A 263 16.03 9.77 0.52
CA LEU A 263 15.10 9.58 1.63
C LEU A 263 14.21 8.33 1.44
N PRO A 264 13.46 7.87 2.45
CA PRO A 264 12.43 6.85 2.27
C PRO A 264 11.42 7.20 1.17
N ARG A 265 10.75 6.19 0.60
CA ARG A 265 9.89 6.39 -0.58
C ARG A 265 8.70 7.31 -0.34
N ALA A 266 8.18 7.35 0.88
CA ALA A 266 7.09 8.25 1.27
C ALA A 266 7.38 9.71 0.85
N PHE A 267 8.61 10.17 1.06
CA PHE A 267 9.04 11.54 0.75
C PHE A 267 9.02 11.87 -0.75
N ALA A 268 9.02 10.88 -1.65
CA ALA A 268 8.91 11.14 -3.08
C ALA A 268 7.55 11.75 -3.47
N ASN A 269 6.51 11.62 -2.63
CA ASN A 269 5.22 12.28 -2.89
C ASN A 269 5.32 13.80 -2.82
N ALA A 270 6.18 14.34 -1.95
CA ALA A 270 6.37 15.78 -1.83
C ALA A 270 6.86 16.40 -3.15
N ASP A 271 7.65 15.66 -3.92
CA ASP A 271 8.17 16.06 -5.23
C ASP A 271 7.17 15.92 -6.36
N LEU A 272 6.00 15.29 -6.16
CA LEU A 272 4.96 15.22 -7.20
C LEU A 272 4.17 16.53 -7.32
N ARG A 273 4.28 17.41 -6.33
CA ARG A 273 3.58 18.70 -6.31
C ARG A 273 4.25 19.70 -7.27
N ASP A 274 3.50 20.71 -7.68
CA ASP A 274 3.97 21.76 -8.60
C ASP A 274 5.05 22.70 -8.00
N LEU A 275 5.41 22.49 -6.74
CA LEU A 275 6.52 23.17 -6.07
C LEU A 275 7.89 22.64 -6.53
N ALA A 276 7.96 21.37 -6.93
CA ALA A 276 9.20 20.74 -7.34
C ALA A 276 9.51 21.01 -8.82
N GLY A 277 10.80 21.10 -9.15
CA GLY A 277 11.24 21.17 -10.53
C GLY A 277 10.87 19.90 -11.30
N TRP A 278 10.56 20.03 -12.60
CA TRP A 278 10.08 18.92 -13.44
C TRP A 278 10.99 17.68 -13.42
N LYS A 279 12.31 17.85 -13.32
CA LYS A 279 13.23 16.72 -13.17
C LYS A 279 12.96 15.90 -11.90
N ALA A 280 12.75 16.56 -10.76
CA ALA A 280 12.44 15.90 -9.48
C ALA A 280 11.07 15.20 -9.54
N GLN A 281 10.07 15.86 -10.14
CA GLN A 281 8.75 15.25 -10.39
C GLN A 281 8.88 13.94 -11.19
N LEU A 282 9.67 13.94 -12.27
CA LEU A 282 9.89 12.76 -13.10
C LEU A 282 10.61 11.65 -12.33
N GLU A 283 11.67 11.98 -11.58
CA GLU A 283 12.43 11.00 -10.79
C GLU A 283 11.56 10.38 -9.68
N ALA A 284 10.75 11.18 -9.00
CA ALA A 284 9.76 10.73 -8.03
C ALA A 284 8.69 9.84 -8.66
N ALA A 285 8.15 10.25 -9.81
CA ALA A 285 7.11 9.50 -10.52
C ALA A 285 7.61 8.14 -11.00
N GLU A 286 8.79 8.05 -11.60
CA GLU A 286 9.39 6.77 -11.97
C GLU A 286 9.64 5.88 -10.74
N ARG A 287 10.14 6.48 -9.66
CA ARG A 287 10.44 5.77 -8.40
C ARG A 287 9.19 5.17 -7.77
N LEU A 288 8.08 5.89 -7.76
CA LEU A 288 6.79 5.46 -7.20
C LEU A 288 6.06 4.50 -8.12
N THR A 289 6.09 4.72 -9.45
CA THR A 289 5.47 3.83 -10.43
C THR A 289 6.14 2.46 -10.45
N ARG A 290 7.46 2.40 -10.27
CA ARG A 290 8.22 1.14 -10.18
C ARG A 290 7.77 0.23 -9.04
N ILE A 291 7.17 0.80 -7.98
CA ILE A 291 6.59 0.04 -6.87
C ILE A 291 5.06 0.15 -6.82
N GLY A 292 4.40 0.53 -7.92
CA GLY A 292 2.95 0.61 -8.01
C GLY A 292 2.28 1.64 -7.10
N ALA A 293 3.03 2.57 -6.50
CA ALA A 293 2.47 3.63 -5.66
C ALA A 293 1.87 4.78 -6.49
N LEU A 294 2.35 4.96 -7.73
CA LEU A 294 1.81 5.91 -8.71
C LEU A 294 1.28 5.13 -9.92
N THR A 295 0.17 5.59 -10.50
CA THR A 295 -0.41 4.92 -11.67
C THR A 295 0.42 5.17 -12.94
N PRO A 296 0.46 4.21 -13.89
CA PRO A 296 1.17 4.42 -15.16
C PRO A 296 0.67 5.63 -15.95
N ASN A 297 -0.62 5.95 -15.88
CA ASN A 297 -1.21 7.09 -16.58
C ASN A 297 -0.72 8.43 -16.01
N GLN A 298 -0.56 8.54 -14.69
CA GLN A 298 0.02 9.74 -14.07
C GLN A 298 1.48 9.94 -14.51
N LEU A 299 2.28 8.86 -14.55
CA LEU A 299 3.64 8.92 -15.08
C LEU A 299 3.65 9.37 -16.55
N LEU A 300 2.76 8.80 -17.38
CA LEU A 300 2.66 9.19 -18.79
C LEU A 300 2.29 10.67 -18.95
N GLY A 301 1.38 11.19 -18.12
CA GLY A 301 1.05 12.61 -18.09
C GLY A 301 2.26 13.50 -17.81
N LEU A 302 3.14 13.09 -16.88
CA LEU A 302 4.38 13.82 -16.60
C LEU A 302 5.41 13.73 -17.73
N TYR A 303 5.54 12.55 -18.35
CA TYR A 303 6.43 12.34 -19.49
C TYR A 303 6.02 13.16 -20.71
N THR A 304 4.73 13.38 -20.92
CA THR A 304 4.21 14.06 -22.12
C THR A 304 4.00 15.56 -21.93
N GLN A 305 4.19 16.08 -20.70
CA GLN A 305 3.89 17.46 -20.37
C GLN A 305 4.74 18.48 -21.15
N ARG A 306 6.02 18.17 -21.41
CA ARG A 306 6.98 19.09 -22.02
C ARG A 306 8.02 18.33 -22.86
N SER A 307 8.69 19.02 -23.78
CA SER A 307 9.86 18.45 -24.47
C SER A 307 11.04 18.28 -23.51
N PRO A 308 11.91 17.26 -23.69
CA PRO A 308 13.08 17.04 -22.86
C PRO A 308 13.94 18.31 -22.75
N ALA A 309 14.30 18.69 -21.52
CA ALA A 309 15.03 19.93 -21.27
C ALA A 309 16.55 19.82 -21.56
N ALA A 310 17.08 18.60 -21.59
CA ALA A 310 18.48 18.29 -21.86
C ALA A 310 18.62 16.88 -22.43
N SER A 311 19.85 16.42 -22.66
CA SER A 311 20.17 15.01 -23.00
C SER A 311 20.65 14.26 -21.75
N GLY A 312 20.50 12.94 -21.73
CA GLY A 312 21.05 12.06 -20.71
C GLY A 312 20.03 11.64 -19.64
N GLY A 313 20.16 10.39 -19.19
CA GLY A 313 19.46 9.88 -18.01
C GLY A 313 17.95 9.87 -18.19
N ILE A 314 17.23 10.63 -17.38
CA ILE A 314 15.76 10.70 -17.42
C ILE A 314 15.24 11.33 -18.72
N TRP A 315 15.99 12.25 -19.29
CA TRP A 315 15.58 12.95 -20.50
C TRP A 315 15.57 12.05 -21.73
N ASP A 316 16.54 11.15 -21.86
CA ASP A 316 16.58 10.16 -22.94
C ASP A 316 15.39 9.20 -22.84
N ARG A 317 14.95 8.86 -21.61
CA ARG A 317 13.76 8.04 -21.40
C ARG A 317 12.49 8.75 -21.82
N VAL A 318 12.32 10.01 -21.41
CA VAL A 318 11.20 10.86 -21.83
C VAL A 318 11.16 10.97 -23.35
N GLU A 319 12.29 11.27 -23.98
CA GLU A 319 12.39 11.40 -25.43
C GLU A 319 12.03 10.09 -26.17
N ALA A 320 12.51 8.94 -25.67
CA ALA A 320 12.23 7.64 -26.25
C ALA A 320 10.73 7.30 -26.20
N VAL A 321 10.06 7.58 -25.07
CA VAL A 321 8.62 7.35 -24.93
C VAL A 321 7.81 8.30 -25.83
N GLN A 322 8.14 9.60 -25.86
CA GLN A 322 7.45 10.57 -26.71
C GLN A 322 7.56 10.24 -28.21
N ARG A 323 8.75 9.81 -28.66
CA ARG A 323 8.94 9.37 -30.05
C ARG A 323 8.13 8.13 -30.38
N PHE A 324 8.08 7.17 -29.46
CA PHE A 324 7.28 5.97 -29.61
C PHE A 324 5.78 6.28 -29.65
N GLU A 325 5.30 7.14 -28.76
CA GLU A 325 3.90 7.59 -28.75
C GLU A 325 3.52 8.30 -30.05
N THR A 326 4.38 9.19 -30.55
CA THR A 326 4.20 9.84 -31.86
C THR A 326 4.10 8.80 -32.98
N ALA A 327 4.95 7.77 -32.95
CA ALA A 327 4.90 6.68 -33.93
C ALA A 327 3.59 5.88 -33.84
N LEU A 328 3.10 5.58 -32.63
CA LEU A 328 1.80 4.94 -32.42
C LEU A 328 0.66 5.80 -32.99
N GLN A 329 0.62 7.08 -32.67
CA GLN A 329 -0.42 8.02 -33.12
C GLN A 329 -0.43 8.20 -34.64
N SER A 330 0.73 8.04 -35.31
CA SER A 330 0.82 8.11 -36.77
C SER A 330 0.16 6.91 -37.50
N GLY A 331 -0.11 5.81 -36.79
CA GLY A 331 -0.63 4.57 -37.38
C GLY A 331 0.37 3.79 -38.25
N SER A 332 1.64 4.22 -38.33
CA SER A 332 2.66 3.56 -39.14
C SER A 332 3.31 2.39 -38.40
N ALA A 333 3.02 1.15 -38.82
CA ALA A 333 3.65 -0.05 -38.28
C ALA A 333 5.18 -0.03 -38.41
N ASP A 334 5.72 0.53 -39.51
CA ASP A 334 7.16 0.71 -39.70
C ASP A 334 7.77 1.71 -38.71
N ALA A 335 7.06 2.81 -38.40
CA ALA A 335 7.52 3.77 -37.40
C ALA A 335 7.53 3.14 -36.01
N VAL A 336 6.48 2.39 -35.66
CA VAL A 336 6.38 1.67 -34.39
C VAL A 336 7.48 0.61 -34.27
N ALA A 337 7.73 -0.17 -35.32
CA ALA A 337 8.77 -1.20 -35.33
C ALA A 337 10.18 -0.61 -35.08
N LYS A 338 10.43 0.62 -35.53
CA LYS A 338 11.70 1.33 -35.31
C LYS A 338 11.84 1.92 -33.91
N THR A 339 10.76 2.46 -33.33
CA THR A 339 10.82 3.17 -32.04
C THR A 339 10.60 2.27 -30.82
N LEU A 340 9.81 1.18 -30.97
CA LEU A 340 9.46 0.27 -29.87
C LEU A 340 10.69 -0.30 -29.12
N PRO A 341 11.75 -0.81 -29.79
CA PRO A 341 12.91 -1.34 -29.08
C PRO A 341 13.63 -0.30 -28.22
N HIS A 342 13.68 0.96 -28.67
CA HIS A 342 14.32 2.04 -27.92
C HIS A 342 13.51 2.44 -26.70
N ALA A 343 12.18 2.63 -26.85
CA ALA A 343 11.30 2.91 -25.73
C ALA A 343 11.32 1.76 -24.70
N TRP A 344 11.29 0.52 -25.16
CA TRP A 344 11.38 -0.66 -24.30
C TRP A 344 12.71 -0.71 -23.53
N ALA A 345 13.83 -0.45 -24.19
CA ALA A 345 15.14 -0.41 -23.53
C ALA A 345 15.21 0.70 -22.46
N ALA A 346 14.67 1.88 -22.75
CA ALA A 346 14.56 2.98 -21.79
C ALA A 346 13.73 2.59 -20.56
N MET A 347 12.60 1.92 -20.75
CA MET A 347 11.75 1.46 -19.63
C MET A 347 12.40 0.34 -18.84
N ARG A 348 13.13 -0.59 -19.48
CA ARG A 348 13.93 -1.61 -18.79
C ARG A 348 14.98 -1.00 -17.87
N GLN A 349 15.69 0.03 -18.33
CA GLN A 349 16.68 0.73 -17.51
C GLN A 349 16.06 1.36 -16.24
N ALA A 350 14.83 1.84 -16.34
CA ALA A 350 14.08 2.38 -15.21
C ALA A 350 13.30 1.32 -14.39
N ARG A 351 13.28 0.06 -14.84
CA ARG A 351 12.43 -1.04 -14.32
C ARG A 351 10.92 -0.73 -14.40
N LEU A 352 10.49 -0.16 -15.51
CA LEU A 352 9.11 0.25 -15.81
C LEU A 352 8.47 -0.59 -16.92
N GLU A 353 8.92 -1.83 -17.11
CA GLU A 353 8.47 -2.72 -18.18
C GLU A 353 6.96 -3.04 -18.10
N VAL A 354 6.46 -3.35 -16.90
CA VAL A 354 5.05 -3.68 -16.68
C VAL A 354 4.15 -2.44 -16.82
N PRO A 355 4.47 -1.28 -16.21
CA PRO A 355 3.76 -0.03 -16.49
C PRO A 355 3.69 0.32 -17.98
N PHE A 356 4.80 0.15 -18.72
CA PHE A 356 4.82 0.37 -20.16
C PHE A 356 3.88 -0.59 -20.90
N ALA A 357 3.89 -1.88 -20.56
CA ALA A 357 2.98 -2.86 -21.14
C ALA A 357 1.51 -2.53 -20.85
N GLN A 358 1.19 -2.09 -19.62
CA GLN A 358 -0.18 -1.68 -19.25
C GLN A 358 -0.67 -0.47 -20.05
N LEU A 359 0.21 0.47 -20.41
CA LEU A 359 -0.16 1.65 -21.18
C LEU A 359 -0.32 1.37 -22.67
N PHE A 360 0.57 0.57 -23.25
CA PHE A 360 0.76 0.56 -24.70
C PHE A 360 0.52 -0.78 -25.39
N ALA A 361 0.46 -1.91 -24.67
CA ALA A 361 0.42 -3.23 -25.30
C ALA A 361 -0.79 -3.43 -26.24
N ASP A 362 -1.96 -2.94 -25.83
CA ASP A 362 -3.21 -3.07 -26.59
C ASP A 362 -3.21 -2.18 -27.84
N ALA A 363 -2.47 -1.06 -27.80
CA ALA A 363 -2.34 -0.13 -28.92
C ALA A 363 -1.27 -0.57 -29.95
N LEU A 364 -0.47 -1.60 -29.65
CA LEU A 364 0.54 -2.08 -30.59
C LEU A 364 -0.13 -2.72 -31.82
N PRO A 365 0.22 -2.29 -33.05
CA PRO A 365 -0.26 -2.94 -34.26
C PRO A 365 0.40 -4.31 -34.48
N ALA A 366 -0.06 -5.05 -35.48
CA ALA A 366 0.73 -6.14 -36.05
C ALA A 366 1.98 -5.56 -36.71
N LEU A 367 3.13 -6.20 -36.50
CA LEU A 367 4.42 -5.75 -37.01
C LEU A 367 5.00 -6.82 -37.93
N ASP A 368 5.44 -6.44 -39.13
CA ASP A 368 6.01 -7.38 -40.10
C ASP A 368 7.45 -7.77 -39.75
N ALA A 369 8.20 -6.86 -39.11
CA ALA A 369 9.58 -7.11 -38.72
C ALA A 369 9.65 -8.18 -37.60
N PRO A 370 10.26 -9.37 -37.82
CA PRO A 370 10.16 -10.49 -36.89
C PRO A 370 10.63 -10.20 -35.47
N GLN A 371 11.72 -9.43 -35.32
CA GLN A 371 12.24 -9.06 -34.01
C GLN A 371 11.31 -8.10 -33.26
N ALA A 372 10.72 -7.13 -33.97
CA ALA A 372 9.77 -6.19 -33.38
C ALA A 372 8.44 -6.89 -33.04
N ALA A 373 7.98 -7.82 -33.89
CA ALA A 373 6.82 -8.65 -33.62
C ALA A 373 7.00 -9.53 -32.36
N ALA A 374 8.16 -10.18 -32.22
CA ALA A 374 8.50 -10.97 -31.04
C ALA A 374 8.58 -10.12 -29.78
N LEU A 375 9.14 -8.91 -29.87
CA LEU A 375 9.16 -7.95 -28.76
C LEU A 375 7.75 -7.50 -28.38
N ALA A 376 6.93 -7.08 -29.35
CA ALA A 376 5.54 -6.66 -29.12
C ALA A 376 4.72 -7.77 -28.44
N TRP A 377 4.87 -9.02 -28.89
CA TRP A 377 4.23 -10.18 -28.26
C TRP A 377 4.64 -10.36 -26.79
N ARG A 378 5.95 -10.29 -26.49
CA ARG A 378 6.45 -10.34 -25.11
C ARG A 378 5.93 -9.21 -24.23
N ILE A 379 5.77 -8.01 -24.79
CA ILE A 379 5.18 -6.87 -24.09
C ILE A 379 3.71 -7.12 -23.78
N ARG A 380 2.94 -7.68 -24.73
CA ARG A 380 1.53 -8.06 -24.49
C ARG A 380 1.38 -9.12 -23.39
N LEU A 381 2.32 -10.05 -23.27
CA LEU A 381 2.33 -11.02 -22.16
C LEU A 381 2.52 -10.39 -20.76
N LEU A 382 2.99 -9.14 -20.68
CA LEU A 382 3.11 -8.38 -19.43
C LEU A 382 1.90 -7.46 -19.17
N SER A 383 0.94 -7.40 -20.09
CA SER A 383 -0.23 -6.52 -20.04
C SER A 383 -1.47 -7.22 -19.46
N PRO A 384 -2.59 -6.50 -19.25
CA PRO A 384 -3.88 -7.12 -18.95
C PRO A 384 -4.31 -8.19 -19.97
N GLY A 385 -4.04 -8.00 -21.26
CA GLY A 385 -4.40 -8.89 -22.37
C GLY A 385 -3.46 -10.07 -22.64
N TYR A 386 -2.71 -10.53 -21.62
CA TYR A 386 -1.70 -11.59 -21.79
C TYR A 386 -2.28 -12.93 -22.29
N GLU A 387 -3.50 -13.28 -21.88
CA GLU A 387 -4.15 -14.53 -22.28
C GLU A 387 -4.56 -14.52 -23.77
N GLU A 388 -5.07 -13.38 -24.26
CA GLU A 388 -5.37 -13.20 -25.68
C GLU A 388 -4.10 -13.25 -26.53
N ALA A 389 -3.03 -12.59 -26.07
CA ALA A 389 -1.73 -12.62 -26.75
C ALA A 389 -1.17 -14.05 -26.89
N ALA A 390 -1.51 -14.96 -25.98
CA ALA A 390 -1.08 -16.35 -26.02
C ALA A 390 -1.70 -17.15 -27.18
N LEU A 391 -2.80 -16.68 -27.78
CA LEU A 391 -3.47 -17.32 -28.91
C LEU A 391 -2.70 -17.16 -30.22
N THR A 392 -1.88 -16.11 -30.33
CA THR A 392 -1.07 -15.82 -31.52
C THR A 392 0.41 -15.64 -31.16
N PRO A 393 1.13 -16.73 -30.83
CA PRO A 393 2.54 -16.65 -30.48
C PRO A 393 3.41 -16.15 -31.64
N ALA A 394 4.33 -15.24 -31.35
CA ALA A 394 5.29 -14.72 -32.33
C ALA A 394 6.54 -15.62 -32.41
N GLY A 395 6.40 -16.82 -33.00
CA GLY A 395 7.50 -17.78 -33.23
C GLY A 395 7.15 -19.22 -32.84
N THR A 396 8.12 -20.13 -33.01
CA THR A 396 7.92 -21.60 -32.81
C THR A 396 8.90 -22.25 -31.83
N GLY A 397 9.73 -21.46 -31.13
CA GLY A 397 10.72 -21.99 -30.18
C GLY A 397 10.11 -22.50 -28.87
N ALA A 398 10.85 -23.33 -28.14
CA ALA A 398 10.42 -23.90 -26.85
C ALA A 398 10.02 -22.83 -25.82
N ASP A 399 10.79 -21.74 -25.73
CA ASP A 399 10.46 -20.61 -24.85
C ASP A 399 9.11 -19.95 -25.20
N VAL A 400 8.84 -19.79 -26.50
CA VAL A 400 7.59 -19.19 -26.99
C VAL A 400 6.42 -20.12 -26.68
N ALA A 401 6.56 -21.41 -26.94
CA ALA A 401 5.55 -22.41 -26.63
C ALA A 401 5.25 -22.47 -25.12
N PHE A 402 6.28 -22.45 -24.28
CA PHE A 402 6.13 -22.46 -22.83
C PHE A 402 5.44 -21.19 -22.31
N LEU A 403 5.86 -20.00 -22.75
CA LEU A 403 5.23 -18.73 -22.35
C LEU A 403 3.75 -18.66 -22.76
N ALA A 404 3.41 -19.14 -23.96
CA ALA A 404 2.02 -19.21 -24.42
C ALA A 404 1.19 -20.23 -23.63
N ALA A 405 1.78 -21.37 -23.25
CA ALA A 405 1.13 -22.35 -22.38
C ALA A 405 0.92 -21.81 -20.96
N LEU A 406 1.92 -21.12 -20.41
CA LEU A 406 1.87 -20.47 -19.09
C LEU A 406 0.80 -19.38 -19.04
N ALA A 407 0.73 -18.52 -20.04
CA ALA A 407 -0.31 -17.49 -20.14
C ALA A 407 -1.74 -18.07 -20.16
N ARG A 408 -1.92 -19.29 -20.69
CA ARG A 408 -3.19 -20.03 -20.67
C ARG A 408 -3.39 -20.88 -19.41
N GLY A 409 -2.44 -20.85 -18.46
CA GLY A 409 -2.47 -21.63 -17.22
C GLY A 409 -2.26 -23.13 -17.40
N VAL A 410 -1.69 -23.56 -18.52
CA VAL A 410 -1.43 -24.98 -18.82
C VAL A 410 0.05 -25.27 -19.16
N PRO A 411 1.03 -24.72 -18.41
CA PRO A 411 2.46 -24.85 -18.75
C PRO A 411 2.95 -26.30 -18.82
N ARG A 412 2.30 -27.24 -18.11
CA ARG A 412 2.62 -28.69 -18.15
C ARG A 412 2.38 -29.37 -19.49
N THR A 413 1.62 -28.74 -20.39
CA THR A 413 1.38 -29.27 -21.74
C THR A 413 2.59 -29.16 -22.66
N VAL A 414 3.64 -28.45 -22.22
CA VAL A 414 4.87 -28.20 -22.98
C VAL A 414 6.08 -28.53 -22.12
N THR A 415 7.16 -29.03 -22.73
CA THR A 415 8.42 -29.27 -22.04
C THR A 415 9.01 -27.94 -21.53
N PRO A 416 9.29 -27.80 -20.22
CA PRO A 416 9.88 -26.58 -19.69
C PRO A 416 11.31 -26.34 -20.22
N PRO A 417 11.65 -25.12 -20.70
CA PRO A 417 12.97 -24.84 -21.27
C PRO A 417 14.09 -24.67 -20.22
N THR A 418 13.75 -24.42 -18.96
CA THR A 418 14.70 -24.16 -17.87
C THR A 418 14.23 -24.82 -16.56
N PRO A 419 15.11 -25.01 -15.56
CA PRO A 419 14.71 -25.49 -14.23
C PRO A 419 13.65 -24.60 -13.55
N GLN A 420 13.79 -23.28 -13.67
CA GLN A 420 12.79 -22.32 -13.18
C GLN A 420 11.44 -22.51 -13.88
N ALA A 421 11.43 -22.73 -15.19
CA ALA A 421 10.21 -23.06 -15.93
C ALA A 421 9.62 -24.41 -15.48
N GLY A 422 10.46 -25.37 -15.11
CA GLY A 422 10.06 -26.64 -14.51
C GLY A 422 9.28 -26.44 -13.21
N ALA A 423 9.86 -25.68 -12.28
CA ALA A 423 9.21 -25.34 -11.01
C ALA A 423 7.89 -24.56 -11.20
N ILE A 424 7.84 -23.65 -12.17
CA ILE A 424 6.60 -22.98 -12.56
C ILE A 424 5.58 -24.00 -13.06
N ALA A 425 5.97 -24.88 -13.99
CA ALA A 425 5.06 -25.93 -14.46
C ALA A 425 4.59 -26.81 -13.30
N ASP A 426 5.45 -27.05 -12.32
CA ASP A 426 5.12 -27.83 -11.15
C ASP A 426 4.06 -27.19 -10.27
N GLY A 427 4.18 -25.90 -9.96
CA GLY A 427 3.15 -25.15 -9.23
C GLY A 427 1.80 -25.05 -9.96
N PHE A 428 1.79 -25.27 -11.27
CA PHE A 428 0.57 -25.31 -12.09
C PHE A 428 -0.06 -26.70 -12.22
N ASP A 429 0.50 -27.74 -11.58
CA ASP A 429 -0.24 -29.00 -11.41
C ASP A 429 -1.43 -28.81 -10.47
N SER A 430 -2.54 -29.51 -10.73
CA SER A 430 -3.61 -29.65 -9.75
C SER A 430 -3.19 -30.55 -8.58
N ASP A 431 -2.27 -31.48 -8.83
CA ASP A 431 -1.90 -32.54 -7.90
C ASP A 431 -0.70 -32.16 -7.02
N THR A 432 -0.15 -30.95 -7.18
CA THR A 432 0.93 -30.45 -6.34
C THR A 432 0.44 -30.32 -4.90
N ALA A 433 1.03 -31.13 -4.03
CA ALA A 433 0.75 -31.12 -2.60
C ALA A 433 1.34 -29.85 -1.98
N LEU A 434 0.57 -29.23 -1.07
CA LEU A 434 1.08 -28.13 -0.27
C LEU A 434 1.78 -28.68 0.98
N PRO A 435 2.79 -27.99 1.53
CA PRO A 435 3.35 -28.34 2.82
C PRO A 435 2.25 -28.43 3.90
N PRO A 436 2.32 -29.39 4.85
CA PRO A 436 1.27 -29.58 5.85
C PRO A 436 0.93 -28.33 6.66
N GLU A 437 1.91 -27.47 6.90
CA GLU A 437 1.73 -26.17 7.59
C GLU A 437 0.83 -25.21 6.81
N MET A 438 0.93 -25.15 5.48
CA MET A 438 0.06 -24.31 4.65
C MET A 438 -1.34 -24.90 4.53
N GLU A 439 -1.45 -26.22 4.41
CA GLU A 439 -2.75 -26.89 4.43
C GLU A 439 -3.47 -26.63 5.76
N ALA A 440 -2.74 -26.68 6.88
CA ALA A 440 -3.28 -26.34 8.18
C ALA A 440 -3.75 -24.88 8.26
N MET A 441 -3.01 -23.92 7.70
CA MET A 441 -3.45 -22.51 7.62
C MET A 441 -4.76 -22.36 6.85
N LEU A 442 -4.87 -22.98 5.67
CA LEU A 442 -6.09 -22.92 4.85
C LEU A 442 -7.28 -23.57 5.56
N ASN A 443 -7.08 -24.75 6.15
CA ASN A 443 -8.12 -25.46 6.89
C ASN A 443 -8.54 -24.72 8.18
N GLY A 444 -7.62 -23.96 8.77
CA GLY A 444 -7.87 -23.09 9.94
C GLY A 444 -8.53 -21.75 9.60
N GLY A 445 -8.75 -21.44 8.31
CA GLY A 445 -9.34 -20.16 7.88
C GLY A 445 -8.36 -18.99 7.82
N HIS A 446 -7.05 -19.23 7.96
CA HIS A 446 -6.01 -18.19 7.97
C HIS A 446 -5.60 -17.80 6.53
N LEU A 447 -6.58 -17.45 5.70
CA LEU A 447 -6.39 -17.22 4.27
C LEU A 447 -5.36 -16.13 3.98
N GLY A 448 -5.48 -14.97 4.63
CA GLY A 448 -4.56 -13.84 4.41
C GLY A 448 -3.13 -14.17 4.83
N GLU A 449 -2.94 -14.92 5.91
CA GLU A 449 -1.62 -15.38 6.35
C GLU A 449 -1.00 -16.37 5.36
N ALA A 450 -1.79 -17.32 4.85
CA ALA A 450 -1.35 -18.27 3.84
C ALA A 450 -0.92 -17.57 2.53
N ILE A 451 -1.64 -16.52 2.12
CA ILE A 451 -1.25 -15.72 0.95
C ILE A 451 0.07 -14.99 1.20
N LEU A 452 0.26 -14.38 2.37
CA LEU A 452 1.52 -13.69 2.72
C LEU A 452 2.71 -14.65 2.78
N GLU A 453 2.51 -15.86 3.31
CA GLU A 453 3.50 -16.93 3.30
C GLU A 453 3.88 -17.34 1.86
N ALA A 454 2.89 -17.54 0.98
CA ALA A 454 3.18 -17.86 -0.42
C ALA A 454 3.90 -16.72 -1.14
N MET A 455 3.63 -15.46 -0.80
CA MET A 455 4.38 -14.32 -1.35
C MET A 455 5.85 -14.32 -0.91
N ASP A 456 6.12 -14.66 0.35
CA ASP A 456 7.51 -14.77 0.85
C ASP A 456 8.28 -15.88 0.13
N ARG A 457 7.65 -17.06 -0.01
CA ARG A 457 8.20 -18.18 -0.77
C ARG A 457 8.36 -17.89 -2.25
N PHE A 458 7.43 -17.17 -2.85
CA PHE A 458 7.60 -16.70 -4.22
C PHE A 458 8.86 -15.82 -4.34
N GLY A 459 9.11 -14.95 -3.35
CA GLY A 459 10.33 -14.15 -3.26
C GLY A 459 11.59 -15.00 -3.17
N SER A 460 11.61 -15.99 -2.28
CA SER A 460 12.68 -17.01 -2.17
C SER A 460 12.92 -17.72 -3.51
N GLY A 461 11.84 -18.15 -4.16
CA GLY A 461 11.87 -18.84 -5.44
C GLY A 461 12.35 -18.00 -6.60
N ALA A 462 12.04 -16.70 -6.61
CA ALA A 462 12.57 -15.76 -7.59
C ALA A 462 14.11 -15.58 -7.48
N THR A 463 14.71 -15.94 -6.35
CA THR A 463 16.17 -15.91 -6.14
C THR A 463 16.85 -17.27 -6.33
N GLY A 464 16.10 -18.31 -6.70
CA GLY A 464 16.64 -19.64 -7.07
C GLY A 464 16.12 -20.82 -6.25
N ASN A 465 15.29 -20.61 -5.21
CA ASN A 465 14.66 -21.72 -4.49
C ASN A 465 13.44 -22.26 -5.25
N HIS A 466 13.69 -23.13 -6.22
CA HIS A 466 12.67 -23.67 -7.11
C HIS A 466 11.54 -24.44 -6.40
N ASP A 467 11.81 -25.07 -5.25
CA ASP A 467 10.79 -25.79 -4.48
C ASP A 467 9.76 -24.81 -3.89
N ASP A 468 10.25 -23.72 -3.28
CA ASP A 468 9.40 -22.64 -2.76
C ASP A 468 8.57 -21.98 -3.88
N LEU A 469 9.14 -21.83 -5.09
CA LEU A 469 8.43 -21.27 -6.24
C LEU A 469 7.20 -22.11 -6.63
N GLY A 470 7.40 -23.43 -6.75
CA GLY A 470 6.32 -24.36 -7.09
C GLY A 470 5.20 -24.35 -6.04
N VAL A 471 5.57 -24.39 -4.75
CA VAL A 471 4.62 -24.33 -3.63
C VAL A 471 3.83 -23.02 -3.61
N ALA A 472 4.49 -21.88 -3.79
CA ALA A 472 3.83 -20.58 -3.80
C ALA A 472 2.78 -20.47 -4.91
N LEU A 473 3.14 -20.90 -6.13
CA LEU A 473 2.23 -20.89 -7.28
C LEU A 473 1.06 -21.85 -7.07
N ALA A 474 1.30 -23.05 -6.53
CA ALA A 474 0.25 -24.00 -6.20
C ALA A 474 -0.73 -23.42 -5.16
N LEU A 475 -0.22 -22.72 -4.14
CA LEU A 475 -1.07 -22.09 -3.12
C LEU A 475 -1.94 -20.99 -3.72
N PHE A 476 -1.36 -20.08 -4.50
CA PHE A 476 -2.14 -19.01 -5.16
C PHE A 476 -3.29 -19.59 -5.98
N ARG A 477 -3.04 -20.64 -6.75
CA ARG A 477 -4.07 -21.30 -7.54
C ARG A 477 -5.14 -21.97 -6.66
N ARG A 478 -4.72 -22.63 -5.57
CA ARG A 478 -5.63 -23.29 -4.63
C ARG A 478 -6.62 -22.32 -3.98
N VAL A 479 -6.22 -21.07 -3.76
CA VAL A 479 -7.06 -20.02 -3.17
C VAL A 479 -7.74 -19.12 -4.22
N GLY A 480 -7.71 -19.49 -5.51
CA GLY A 480 -8.41 -18.77 -6.58
C GLY A 480 -7.65 -17.57 -7.17
N LEU A 481 -6.38 -17.38 -6.81
CA LEU A 481 -5.51 -16.32 -7.35
C LEU A 481 -4.75 -16.77 -8.62
N GLU A 482 -5.46 -17.46 -9.53
CA GLU A 482 -4.91 -17.98 -10.80
C GLU A 482 -4.29 -16.88 -11.67
N ASP A 483 -4.98 -15.74 -11.82
CA ASP A 483 -4.47 -14.59 -12.59
C ASP A 483 -3.16 -14.04 -12.00
N THR A 484 -3.08 -13.95 -10.67
CA THR A 484 -1.85 -13.53 -9.98
C THR A 484 -0.72 -14.53 -10.21
N ALA A 485 -0.99 -15.83 -10.11
CA ALA A 485 0.00 -16.88 -10.36
C ALA A 485 0.55 -16.80 -11.79
N ARG A 486 -0.32 -16.66 -12.80
CA ARG A 486 0.08 -16.55 -14.21
C ARG A 486 0.92 -15.31 -14.46
N ARG A 487 0.45 -14.13 -14.02
CA ARG A 487 1.18 -12.86 -14.19
C ARG A 487 2.53 -12.88 -13.49
N ALA A 488 2.58 -13.39 -12.26
CA ALA A 488 3.82 -13.45 -11.48
C ALA A 488 4.85 -14.38 -12.14
N ALA A 489 4.43 -15.54 -12.63
CA ALA A 489 5.28 -16.48 -13.35
C ALA A 489 5.75 -15.92 -14.72
N LEU A 490 4.86 -15.27 -15.48
CA LEU A 490 5.22 -14.61 -16.74
C LEU A 490 6.24 -13.49 -16.50
N GLN A 491 6.02 -12.66 -15.49
CA GLN A 491 6.97 -11.60 -15.12
C GLN A 491 8.32 -12.18 -14.69
N LEU A 492 8.34 -13.28 -13.94
CA LEU A 492 9.59 -13.93 -13.56
C LEU A 492 10.37 -14.48 -14.77
N MET A 493 9.68 -14.93 -15.81
CA MET A 493 10.29 -15.42 -17.04
C MET A 493 10.73 -14.29 -18.00
N LEU A 494 10.05 -13.15 -17.99
CA LEU A 494 10.23 -12.07 -18.97
C LEU A 494 11.08 -10.91 -18.46
N LEU A 495 11.05 -10.64 -17.16
CA LEU A 495 11.78 -9.53 -16.56
C LEU A 495 13.17 -10.00 -16.16
N THR A 496 14.18 -9.53 -16.87
CA THR A 496 15.58 -9.78 -16.49
C THR A 496 15.91 -8.92 -15.27
N ARG A 497 16.01 -9.56 -14.10
CA ARG A 497 16.45 -8.95 -12.84
C ARG A 497 17.86 -9.47 -12.54
N SER A 498 18.88 -8.78 -13.06
CA SER A 498 20.29 -9.00 -12.72
C SER A 498 20.76 -8.09 -11.60
#